data_AF-A0A093Z003-F1
#
_entry.id   AF-A0A093Z003-F1
#
_cell.length_a   1.000
_cell.length_b   1.000
_cell.length_c   1.000
_cell.angle_alpha   90.00
_cell.angle_beta   90.00
_cell.angle_gamma   90.00
#
_symmetry.space_group_name_H-M   'P 1'
#
loop_
_entity.id
_entity.type
_entity.pdbx_description
1 polymer ?
#
loop_
_entity_poly.entity_id
_entity_poly.type
_entity_poly.pdbx_seq_one_letter_code
_entity_poly.pdbx_strand_id
1 'polypeptide(L)'
;MPTPLVFGVEVEILLNLLRKPQDGFPDSKDLDTLAIILIPHFNEKTKGEYKMLSDIDGCYEGKNQHLHWSITDDSTIIPQKANQYPTEIVSPVLNYGDEGWKGEIEELFRSINFICVTDSNQSCSTHIHISPGLGIEWELENLKRLCRAIIWFEPAFEVLVPRGRWQNEYAKSNRYDNPDSKARRLQNAWPSLTHATQTPQLQHF
;
A
#
# COMPACT_ATOMS: atom_id res chain seq x y z
N MET A 1 -8.14 3.65 28.02
CA MET A 1 -8.83 3.71 26.71
C MET A 1 -8.13 2.72 25.79
N PRO A 2 -8.85 1.97 24.94
CA PRO A 2 -8.19 1.08 23.97
C PRO A 2 -7.26 1.91 23.07
N THR A 3 -6.07 1.39 22.78
CA THR A 3 -5.12 2.00 21.86
C THR A 3 -5.81 2.16 20.49
N PRO A 4 -5.73 3.34 19.85
CA PRO A 4 -6.35 3.51 18.54
C PRO A 4 -5.70 2.57 17.53
N LEU A 5 -6.53 1.95 16.68
CA LEU A 5 -6.06 1.18 15.53
C LEU A 5 -5.21 2.09 14.64
N VAL A 6 -4.11 1.54 14.17
CA VAL A 6 -3.23 2.21 13.21
C VAL A 6 -3.18 1.41 11.93
N PHE A 7 -2.86 2.08 10.83
CA PHE A 7 -2.77 1.44 9.54
C PHE A 7 -1.69 2.07 8.66
N GLY A 8 -1.21 1.30 7.70
CA GLY A 8 -0.33 1.75 6.63
C GLY A 8 -0.99 1.52 5.27
N VAL A 9 -0.59 2.29 4.28
CA VAL A 9 -1.05 2.20 2.90
C VAL A 9 0.17 2.10 2.00
N GLU A 10 0.16 1.11 1.12
CA GLU A 10 1.13 1.00 0.02
C GLU A 10 0.34 1.15 -1.28
N VAL A 11 0.80 2.03 -2.16
CA VAL A 11 0.18 2.25 -3.48
C VAL A 11 1.22 2.00 -4.54
N GLU A 12 1.01 0.96 -5.34
CA GLU A 12 1.76 0.73 -6.55
C GLU A 12 1.12 1.51 -7.70
N ILE A 13 1.94 2.25 -8.45
CA ILE A 13 1.46 3.23 -9.41
C ILE A 13 2.46 3.42 -10.55
N LEU A 14 1.96 3.86 -11.70
CA LEU A 14 2.81 4.25 -12.83
C LEU A 14 2.80 5.77 -12.93
N LEU A 15 3.96 6.38 -12.76
CA LEU A 15 4.11 7.83 -12.83
C LEU A 15 4.73 8.23 -14.16
N ASN A 16 4.24 9.33 -14.75
CA ASN A 16 4.84 9.94 -15.93
C ASN A 16 5.04 11.42 -15.64
N LEU A 17 6.27 11.93 -15.75
CA LEU A 17 6.50 13.37 -15.58
C LEU A 17 5.71 14.17 -16.63
N LEU A 18 4.98 15.20 -16.19
CA LEU A 18 4.21 16.11 -17.04
C LEU A 18 5.09 16.93 -17.98
N ARG A 19 6.34 17.16 -17.57
CA ARG A 19 7.37 17.85 -18.35
C ARG A 19 8.62 17.03 -18.30
N LYS A 20 9.33 16.94 -19.43
CA LYS A 20 10.67 16.36 -19.43
C LYS A 20 11.55 17.15 -18.45
N PRO A 21 12.39 16.48 -17.67
CA PRO A 21 13.45 17.16 -16.92
C PRO A 21 14.25 18.07 -17.85
N GLN A 22 14.74 19.21 -17.33
CA GLN A 22 15.62 20.09 -18.11
C GLN A 22 16.93 19.37 -18.48
N ASP A 23 17.65 19.90 -19.47
CA ASP A 23 18.98 19.39 -19.85
C ASP A 23 19.90 19.29 -18.61
N GLY A 24 20.46 18.09 -18.36
CA GLY A 24 21.34 17.82 -17.23
C GLY A 24 20.80 16.83 -16.18
N PHE A 25 19.53 16.44 -16.26
CA PHE A 25 19.03 15.29 -15.52
C PHE A 25 19.43 13.97 -16.20
N PRO A 26 19.66 12.88 -15.45
CA PRO A 26 19.97 11.59 -16.04
C PRO A 26 18.86 11.20 -17.02
N ASP A 27 19.23 10.77 -18.24
CA ASP A 27 18.32 10.08 -19.16
C ASP A 27 18.09 8.64 -18.70
N SER A 28 18.01 8.42 -17.38
CA SER A 28 17.68 7.14 -16.79
C SER A 28 16.20 7.13 -16.44
N LYS A 29 15.55 6.03 -16.79
CA LYS A 29 14.18 5.71 -16.35
C LYS A 29 14.19 5.00 -15.01
N ASP A 30 15.27 5.25 -14.27
CA ASP A 30 15.49 4.73 -12.96
C ASP A 30 14.60 5.48 -11.98
N LEU A 31 14.12 4.76 -10.98
CA LEU A 31 13.28 5.33 -9.94
C LEU A 31 14.04 6.42 -9.17
N ASP A 32 15.37 6.30 -9.06
CA ASP A 32 16.25 7.33 -8.49
C ASP A 32 16.07 8.69 -9.16
N THR A 33 16.00 8.71 -10.50
CA THR A 33 15.82 9.98 -11.25
C THR A 33 14.48 10.62 -10.94
N LEU A 34 13.42 9.80 -10.80
CA LEU A 34 12.13 10.31 -10.37
C LEU A 34 12.19 10.81 -8.92
N ALA A 35 12.84 10.08 -8.01
CA ALA A 35 12.95 10.43 -6.60
C ALA A 35 13.67 11.77 -6.40
N ILE A 36 14.74 12.05 -7.14
CA ILE A 36 15.46 13.34 -7.13
C ILE A 36 14.53 14.53 -7.46
N ILE A 37 13.47 14.31 -8.23
CA ILE A 37 12.50 15.34 -8.61
C ILE A 37 11.31 15.37 -7.63
N LEU A 38 10.72 14.20 -7.37
CA LEU A 38 9.48 14.07 -6.61
C LEU A 38 9.69 14.36 -5.12
N ILE A 39 10.76 13.86 -4.50
CA ILE A 39 10.97 14.02 -3.06
C ILE A 39 11.14 15.50 -2.68
N PRO A 40 12.04 16.29 -3.33
CA PRO A 40 12.16 17.71 -2.99
C PRO A 40 10.86 18.48 -3.29
N HIS A 41 10.20 18.19 -4.42
CA HIS A 41 8.92 18.80 -4.74
C HIS A 41 7.88 18.54 -3.65
N PHE A 42 7.71 17.27 -3.26
CA PHE A 42 6.80 16.88 -2.20
C PHE A 42 7.14 17.59 -0.89
N ASN A 43 8.39 17.52 -0.44
CA ASN A 43 8.82 18.08 0.84
C ASN A 43 8.69 19.60 0.93
N GLU A 44 8.86 20.32 -0.19
CA GLU A 44 8.68 21.77 -0.28
C GLU A 44 7.23 22.23 -0.42
N LYS A 45 6.39 21.44 -1.10
CA LYS A 45 5.02 21.87 -1.48
C LYS A 45 3.92 21.24 -0.64
N THR A 46 4.19 20.10 -0.02
CA THR A 46 3.23 19.40 0.84
C THR A 46 2.82 20.29 2.01
N LYS A 47 1.51 20.35 2.26
CA LYS A 47 0.94 20.89 3.50
C LYS A 47 0.72 19.81 4.57
N GLY A 48 0.99 18.54 4.22
CA GLY A 48 0.88 17.41 5.13
C GLY A 48 1.96 17.45 6.21
N GLU A 49 1.71 16.72 7.28
CA GLU A 49 2.62 16.62 8.42
C GLU A 49 3.87 15.81 8.08
N TYR A 50 3.72 14.81 7.20
CA TYR A 50 4.77 13.88 6.87
C TYR A 50 5.60 14.32 5.67
N LYS A 51 6.90 14.03 5.74
CA LYS A 51 7.83 14.20 4.63
C LYS A 51 8.00 12.89 3.87
N MET A 52 8.50 12.99 2.64
CA MET A 52 8.84 11.85 1.80
C MET A 52 10.35 11.63 1.81
N LEU A 53 10.77 10.37 1.84
CA LEU A 53 12.17 9.93 1.76
C LEU A 53 12.32 8.80 0.73
N SER A 54 13.56 8.54 0.30
CA SER A 54 13.85 7.39 -0.56
C SER A 54 13.96 6.11 0.25
N ASP A 55 13.47 5.01 -0.31
CA ASP A 55 13.66 3.62 0.13
C ASP A 55 13.96 2.67 -1.05
N ILE A 56 14.53 3.21 -2.12
CA ILE A 56 14.85 2.46 -3.33
C ILE A 56 15.95 1.42 -3.03
N ASP A 57 15.84 0.23 -3.60
CA ASP A 57 16.72 -0.91 -3.39
C ASP A 57 16.86 -1.32 -1.90
N GLY A 58 15.83 -1.03 -1.09
CA GLY A 58 15.84 -1.23 0.36
C GLY A 58 16.83 -0.34 1.11
N CYS A 59 17.27 0.76 0.50
CA CYS A 59 18.21 1.71 1.06
C CYS A 59 17.49 2.93 1.67
N TYR A 60 16.66 2.67 2.69
CA TYR A 60 15.93 3.74 3.39
C TYR A 60 16.84 4.84 3.96
N GLU A 61 16.54 6.10 3.60
CA GLU A 61 17.35 7.26 4.00
C GLU A 61 16.99 7.86 5.38
N GLY A 62 15.94 7.34 6.04
CA GLY A 62 15.44 7.86 7.31
C GLY A 62 15.86 7.07 8.54
N LYS A 63 15.49 7.57 9.73
CA LYS A 63 15.71 6.86 11.02
C LYS A 63 14.69 5.75 11.28
N ASN A 64 13.47 5.93 10.76
CA ASN A 64 12.34 5.03 10.96
C ASN A 64 11.38 5.17 9.77
N GLN A 65 11.10 4.08 9.06
CA GLN A 65 10.21 4.02 7.89
C GLN A 65 8.76 4.34 8.21
N HIS A 66 8.33 4.12 9.45
CA HIS A 66 6.96 4.36 9.89
C HIS A 66 6.60 5.84 10.10
N LEU A 67 7.55 6.76 9.91
CA LEU A 67 7.39 8.19 10.19
C LEU A 67 7.40 9.08 8.94
N HIS A 68 7.53 8.49 7.75
CA HIS A 68 7.63 9.24 6.50
C HIS A 68 6.83 8.51 5.42
N TRP A 69 6.42 9.27 4.40
CA TRP A 69 6.16 8.64 3.11
C TRP A 69 7.48 8.11 2.57
N SER A 70 7.49 6.95 1.94
CA SER A 70 8.64 6.50 1.17
C SER A 70 8.28 6.22 -0.28
N ILE A 71 9.23 6.50 -1.16
CA ILE A 71 9.22 6.02 -2.54
C ILE A 71 10.16 4.81 -2.62
N THR A 72 9.66 3.71 -3.14
CA THR A 72 10.39 2.45 -3.25
C THR A 72 10.09 1.75 -4.57
N ASP A 73 10.94 0.81 -4.96
CA ASP A 73 10.73 -0.07 -6.10
C ASP A 73 9.94 -1.32 -5.71
N ASP A 74 9.07 -1.76 -6.60
CA ASP A 74 8.49 -3.09 -6.54
C ASP A 74 8.64 -3.75 -7.92
N SER A 75 9.38 -4.86 -7.93
CA SER A 75 9.73 -5.58 -9.16
C SER A 75 8.54 -6.19 -9.91
N THR A 76 7.36 -6.25 -9.28
CA THR A 76 6.13 -6.76 -9.89
C THR A 76 5.40 -5.68 -10.69
N ILE A 77 5.73 -4.40 -10.55
CA ILE A 77 5.11 -3.30 -11.31
C ILE A 77 5.70 -3.25 -12.72
N ILE A 78 4.88 -3.54 -13.73
CA ILE A 78 5.29 -3.62 -15.13
C ILE A 78 4.81 -2.37 -15.90
N PRO A 79 5.73 -1.48 -16.34
CA PRO A 79 5.35 -0.34 -17.18
C PRO A 79 4.91 -0.80 -18.57
N GLN A 80 3.87 -0.16 -19.11
CA GLN A 80 3.36 -0.43 -20.47
C GLN A 80 3.93 0.53 -21.51
N LYS A 81 4.40 1.70 -21.07
CA LYS A 81 4.97 2.75 -21.92
C LYS A 81 6.39 3.03 -21.48
N ALA A 82 7.22 3.40 -22.45
CA ALA A 82 8.62 3.66 -22.22
C ALA A 82 8.89 4.87 -21.28
N ASN A 83 7.91 5.71 -20.99
CA ASN A 83 8.04 6.90 -20.15
C ASN A 83 7.36 6.77 -18.77
N GLN A 84 6.91 5.57 -18.42
CA GLN A 84 6.32 5.27 -17.11
C GLN A 84 7.41 4.82 -16.14
N TYR A 85 7.43 5.45 -14.98
CA TYR A 85 8.19 5.01 -13.81
C TYR A 85 7.31 4.06 -13.00
N PRO A 86 7.67 2.77 -12.88
CA PRO A 86 7.07 1.88 -11.89
C PRO A 86 7.46 2.37 -10.50
N THR A 87 6.48 2.58 -9.64
CA THR A 87 6.71 3.21 -8.33
C THR A 87 5.77 2.61 -7.30
N GLU A 88 6.32 2.19 -6.18
CA GLU A 88 5.55 1.97 -4.97
C GLU A 88 5.75 3.17 -4.03
N ILE A 89 4.65 3.60 -3.39
CA ILE A 89 4.67 4.63 -2.37
C ILE A 89 4.07 4.06 -1.09
N VAL A 90 4.86 4.06 -0.02
CA VAL A 90 4.48 3.53 1.28
C VAL A 90 4.21 4.68 2.25
N SER A 91 3.14 4.57 3.01
CA SER A 91 2.73 5.59 3.97
C SER A 91 3.51 5.52 5.28
N PRO A 92 3.59 6.65 6.02
CA PRO A 92 3.83 6.58 7.45
C PRO A 92 2.72 5.77 8.13
N VAL A 93 2.89 5.42 9.41
CA VAL A 93 1.82 4.81 10.20
C VAL A 93 0.76 5.86 10.52
N LEU A 94 -0.45 5.64 10.00
CA LEU A 94 -1.59 6.53 10.11
C LEU A 94 -2.51 6.08 11.24
N ASN A 95 -3.10 7.04 11.96
CA ASN A 95 -4.03 6.75 13.04
C ASN A 95 -5.48 6.74 12.51
N TYR A 96 -6.16 5.61 12.60
CA TYR A 96 -7.55 5.50 12.15
C TYR A 96 -8.54 6.30 13.01
N GLY A 97 -8.20 6.53 14.29
CA GLY A 97 -9.01 7.31 15.23
C GLY A 97 -8.96 8.82 15.00
N ASP A 98 -8.09 9.30 14.11
CA ASP A 98 -8.00 10.69 13.67
C ASP A 98 -8.64 10.81 12.27
N GLU A 99 -9.20 11.97 11.93
CA GLU A 99 -9.64 12.25 10.54
C GLU A 99 -8.50 12.77 9.66
N GLY A 100 -7.37 13.18 10.26
CA GLY A 100 -6.21 13.77 9.58
C GLY A 100 -5.59 12.89 8.50
N TRP A 101 -5.64 11.56 8.64
CA TRP A 101 -5.07 10.64 7.65
C TRP A 101 -5.65 10.81 6.24
N LYS A 102 -6.91 11.24 6.12
CA LYS A 102 -7.52 11.51 4.81
C LYS A 102 -6.81 12.66 4.11
N GLY A 103 -6.51 13.72 4.87
CA GLY A 103 -5.78 14.89 4.39
C GLY A 103 -4.37 14.52 3.92
N GLU A 104 -3.68 13.63 4.64
CA GLU A 104 -2.35 13.14 4.24
C GLU A 104 -2.36 12.39 2.91
N ILE A 105 -3.35 11.52 2.69
CA ILE A 105 -3.50 10.80 1.41
C ILE A 105 -3.89 11.76 0.28
N GLU A 106 -4.81 12.70 0.54
CA GLU A 106 -5.19 13.72 -0.45
C GLU A 106 -4.01 14.62 -0.83
N GLU A 107 -3.17 14.98 0.13
CA GLU A 107 -1.94 15.75 -0.06
C GLU A 107 -0.92 14.99 -0.91
N LEU A 108 -0.72 13.69 -0.63
CA LEU A 108 0.12 12.81 -1.44
C LEU A 108 -0.25 12.90 -2.92
N PHE A 109 -1.49 12.54 -3.25
CA PHE A 109 -1.91 12.51 -4.65
C PHE A 109 -1.94 13.89 -5.28
N ARG A 110 -2.26 14.94 -4.52
CA ARG A 110 -2.22 16.31 -5.03
C ARG A 110 -0.81 16.77 -5.37
N SER A 111 0.17 16.45 -4.54
CA SER A 111 1.56 16.79 -4.82
C SER A 111 2.12 15.96 -5.98
N ILE A 112 1.82 14.67 -6.06
CA ILE A 112 2.24 13.82 -7.19
C ILE A 112 1.62 14.34 -8.49
N ASN A 113 0.30 14.55 -8.51
CA ASN A 113 -0.42 14.97 -9.71
C ASN A 113 -0.06 16.40 -10.17
N PHE A 114 0.67 17.17 -9.37
CA PHE A 114 1.17 18.47 -9.79
C PHE A 114 2.32 18.37 -10.80
N ILE A 115 3.17 17.34 -10.69
CA ILE A 115 4.32 17.14 -11.58
C ILE A 115 4.24 15.86 -12.42
N CYS A 116 3.36 14.93 -12.06
CA CYS A 116 3.20 13.64 -12.72
C CYS A 116 1.76 13.43 -13.21
N VAL A 117 1.61 12.64 -14.27
CA VAL A 117 0.39 11.92 -14.58
C VAL A 117 0.45 10.58 -13.88
N THR A 118 -0.55 10.34 -13.02
CA THR A 118 -0.82 9.04 -12.41
C THR A 118 -1.51 8.12 -13.42
N ASP A 119 -0.97 6.93 -13.61
CA ASP A 119 -1.53 5.84 -14.41
C ASP A 119 -1.50 4.54 -13.59
N SER A 120 -2.28 3.54 -13.97
CA SER A 120 -2.27 2.22 -13.33
C SER A 120 -2.60 1.13 -14.34
N ASN A 121 -2.17 -0.10 -14.06
CA ASN A 121 -2.53 -1.25 -14.87
C ASN A 121 -2.73 -2.50 -13.99
N GLN A 122 -2.79 -3.68 -14.60
CA GLN A 122 -3.04 -4.93 -13.89
C GLN A 122 -1.92 -5.32 -12.91
N SER A 123 -0.69 -4.87 -13.11
CA SER A 123 0.41 -5.10 -12.18
C SER A 123 0.30 -4.25 -10.92
N CYS A 124 -0.30 -3.05 -10.99
CA CYS A 124 -0.40 -2.13 -9.87
C CYS A 124 -1.45 -2.55 -8.83
N SER A 125 -1.04 -2.63 -7.57
CA SER A 125 -1.84 -2.96 -6.40
C SER A 125 -2.03 -1.81 -5.40
N THR A 126 -2.82 -2.08 -4.37
CA THR A 126 -2.89 -1.23 -3.17
C THR A 126 -2.97 -2.16 -1.96
N HIS A 127 -2.06 -1.98 -1.01
CA HIS A 127 -2.03 -2.73 0.23
C HIS A 127 -2.48 -1.85 1.39
N ILE A 128 -3.31 -2.42 2.27
CA ILE A 128 -3.72 -1.80 3.53
C ILE A 128 -3.26 -2.68 4.66
N HIS A 129 -2.35 -2.16 5.47
CA HIS A 129 -1.77 -2.84 6.63
C HIS A 129 -2.51 -2.36 7.87
N ILE A 130 -3.01 -3.28 8.71
CA ILE A 130 -3.78 -2.92 9.90
C ILE A 130 -3.10 -3.51 11.14
N SER A 131 -2.89 -2.67 12.15
CA SER A 131 -2.23 -3.05 13.40
C SER A 131 -3.06 -2.59 14.62
N PRO A 132 -3.04 -3.35 15.74
CA PRO A 132 -3.68 -2.95 16.98
C PRO A 132 -2.92 -1.79 17.68
N GLY A 133 -1.77 -1.39 17.14
CA GLY A 133 -0.93 -0.30 17.61
C GLY A 133 0.56 -0.61 17.38
N LEU A 134 1.40 0.42 17.38
CA LEU A 134 2.85 0.26 17.24
C LEU A 134 3.43 -0.61 18.37
N GLY A 135 4.09 -1.70 18.00
CA GLY A 135 4.66 -2.66 18.96
C GLY A 135 3.62 -3.49 19.72
N ILE A 136 2.36 -3.51 19.29
CA ILE A 136 1.29 -4.30 19.90
C ILE A 136 1.00 -5.51 19.00
N GLU A 137 1.04 -6.70 19.58
CA GLU A 137 0.70 -7.93 18.88
C GLU A 137 -0.82 -8.16 18.84
N TRP A 138 -1.28 -8.79 17.75
CA TRP A 138 -2.65 -9.27 17.66
C TRP A 138 -2.89 -10.44 18.62
N GLU A 139 -3.90 -10.32 19.47
CA GLU A 139 -4.48 -11.50 20.12
C GLU A 139 -5.08 -12.43 19.05
N LEU A 140 -4.85 -13.73 19.19
CA LEU A 140 -5.32 -14.74 18.22
C LEU A 140 -6.82 -14.65 17.94
N GLU A 141 -7.65 -14.39 18.95
CA GLU A 141 -9.10 -14.26 18.74
C GLU A 141 -9.46 -13.01 17.95
N ASN A 142 -8.75 -11.90 18.14
CA ASN A 142 -8.95 -10.68 17.34
C ASN A 142 -8.51 -10.90 15.89
N LEU A 143 -7.41 -11.63 15.66
CA LEU A 143 -6.98 -12.01 14.32
C LEU A 143 -8.03 -12.90 13.64
N LYS A 144 -8.58 -13.89 14.34
CA LYS A 144 -9.68 -14.73 13.81
C LYS A 144 -10.91 -13.89 13.46
N ARG A 145 -11.27 -12.90 14.28
CA ARG A 145 -12.38 -11.96 13.98
C ARG A 145 -12.08 -11.13 12.74
N LEU A 146 -10.86 -10.63 12.59
CA LEU A 146 -10.43 -9.86 11.44
C LEU A 146 -10.49 -10.69 10.15
N CYS A 147 -9.94 -11.91 10.14
CA CYS A 147 -10.02 -12.81 8.98
C CYS A 147 -11.46 -13.08 8.56
N ARG A 148 -12.37 -13.28 9.53
CA ARG A 148 -13.79 -13.46 9.25
C ARG A 148 -14.43 -12.22 8.64
N ALA A 149 -14.08 -11.04 9.14
CA ALA A 149 -14.56 -9.77 8.58
C ALA A 149 -14.08 -9.58 7.13
N ILE A 150 -12.80 -9.86 6.85
CA ILE A 150 -12.23 -9.78 5.49
C ILE A 150 -13.02 -10.65 4.51
N ILE A 151 -13.26 -11.94 4.85
CA ILE A 151 -14.03 -12.86 4.00
C ILE A 151 -15.49 -12.40 3.85
N TRP A 152 -16.08 -11.87 4.92
CA TRP A 152 -17.47 -11.41 4.90
C TRP A 152 -17.66 -10.17 4.01
N PHE A 153 -16.74 -9.21 4.09
CA PHE A 153 -16.79 -7.95 3.34
C PHE A 153 -16.10 -8.00 1.97
N GLU A 154 -15.47 -9.13 1.60
CA GLU A 154 -14.80 -9.32 0.31
C GLU A 154 -15.64 -8.86 -0.90
N PRO A 155 -16.94 -9.20 -1.03
CA PRO A 155 -17.74 -8.71 -2.16
C PRO A 155 -17.89 -7.18 -2.20
N ALA A 156 -17.85 -6.51 -1.05
CA ALA A 156 -17.90 -5.05 -0.99
C ALA A 156 -16.58 -4.44 -1.48
N PHE A 157 -15.45 -5.04 -1.13
CA PHE A 157 -14.14 -4.64 -1.66
C PHE A 157 -14.04 -4.90 -3.16
N GLU A 158 -14.54 -6.03 -3.66
CA GLU A 158 -14.57 -6.34 -5.10
C GLU A 158 -15.28 -5.25 -5.92
N VAL A 159 -16.37 -4.67 -5.40
CA VAL A 159 -17.10 -3.59 -6.08
C VAL A 159 -16.30 -2.28 -6.13
N LEU A 160 -15.41 -2.05 -5.17
CA LEU A 160 -14.58 -0.84 -5.10
C LEU A 160 -13.33 -0.93 -5.99
N VAL A 161 -12.79 -2.14 -6.20
CA VAL A 161 -11.59 -2.31 -7.03
C VAL A 161 -11.93 -2.40 -8.52
N PRO A 162 -11.03 -1.94 -9.42
CA PRO A 162 -11.23 -2.06 -10.85
C PRO A 162 -11.48 -3.51 -11.29
N ARG A 163 -12.41 -3.74 -12.23
CA ARG A 163 -12.75 -5.09 -12.72
C ARG A 163 -11.56 -5.90 -13.21
N GLY A 164 -10.53 -5.26 -13.77
CA GLY A 164 -9.30 -5.93 -14.21
C GLY A 164 -8.48 -6.56 -13.08
N ARG A 165 -8.81 -6.25 -11.82
CA ARG A 165 -8.21 -6.83 -10.62
C ARG A 165 -9.02 -8.00 -10.06
N TRP A 166 -10.16 -8.35 -10.66
CA TRP A 166 -10.94 -9.49 -10.22
C TRP A 166 -10.29 -10.79 -10.70
N GLN A 167 -10.15 -11.77 -9.81
CA GLN A 167 -9.77 -13.14 -10.16
C GLN A 167 -8.41 -13.26 -10.90
N ASN A 168 -7.43 -12.42 -10.58
CA ASN A 168 -6.07 -12.55 -11.10
C ASN A 168 -5.14 -13.21 -10.06
N GLU A 169 -3.93 -13.61 -10.48
CA GLU A 169 -3.03 -14.38 -9.62
C GLU A 169 -2.50 -13.61 -8.40
N TYR A 170 -2.53 -12.27 -8.46
CA TYR A 170 -2.09 -11.32 -7.44
C TYR A 170 -3.25 -10.76 -6.59
N ALA A 171 -4.49 -11.02 -6.99
CA ALA A 171 -5.73 -10.57 -6.34
C ALA A 171 -6.70 -11.76 -6.23
N LYS A 172 -6.20 -12.82 -5.59
CA LYS A 172 -6.94 -14.05 -5.33
C LYS A 172 -7.96 -13.84 -4.22
N SER A 173 -9.12 -14.45 -4.40
CA SER A 173 -10.17 -14.42 -3.40
C SER A 173 -9.80 -15.27 -2.18
N ASN A 174 -9.88 -14.68 -1.00
CA ASN A 174 -9.72 -15.40 0.26
C ASN A 174 -10.84 -16.42 0.48
N ARG A 175 -11.98 -16.26 -0.18
CA ARG A 175 -13.09 -17.21 -0.16
C ARG A 175 -12.97 -18.28 -1.22
N TYR A 176 -12.71 -17.89 -2.47
CA TYR A 176 -12.82 -18.79 -3.61
C TYR A 176 -11.52 -19.45 -4.02
N ASP A 177 -10.36 -18.87 -3.70
CA ASP A 177 -9.05 -19.36 -4.16
C ASP A 177 -8.27 -20.12 -3.09
N ASN A 178 -8.50 -19.79 -1.81
CA ASN A 178 -7.88 -20.49 -0.69
C ASN A 178 -8.46 -21.93 -0.58
N PRO A 179 -7.62 -22.98 -0.67
CA PRO A 179 -8.07 -24.37 -0.59
C PRO A 179 -8.79 -24.72 0.72
N ASP A 180 -8.50 -24.01 1.83
CA ASP A 180 -9.14 -24.22 3.13
C ASP A 180 -10.50 -23.50 3.27
N SER A 181 -10.79 -22.56 2.37
CA SER A 181 -12.07 -21.84 2.28
C SER A 181 -12.94 -22.29 1.10
N LYS A 182 -12.33 -22.92 0.09
CA LYS A 182 -13.00 -23.44 -1.11
C LYS A 182 -14.16 -24.36 -0.71
N ALA A 183 -15.32 -24.11 -1.32
CA ALA A 183 -16.53 -24.92 -1.25
C ALA A 183 -17.32 -24.93 0.08
N ARG A 184 -17.34 -23.84 0.84
CA ARG A 184 -18.10 -23.77 2.10
C ARG A 184 -18.94 -22.50 2.18
N ARG A 185 -20.25 -22.62 2.52
CA ARG A 185 -21.05 -21.46 2.99
C ARG A 185 -20.26 -20.77 4.10
N LEU A 186 -20.42 -19.47 4.33
CA LEU A 186 -19.69 -18.72 5.39
C LEU A 186 -19.71 -19.43 6.76
N GLN A 187 -20.81 -20.13 7.08
CA GLN A 187 -20.97 -20.97 8.27
C GLN A 187 -19.97 -22.14 8.38
N ASN A 188 -19.48 -22.65 7.26
CA ASN A 188 -18.64 -23.85 7.15
C ASN A 188 -17.13 -23.54 6.98
N ALA A 189 -16.75 -22.29 6.69
CA ALA A 189 -15.35 -21.83 6.77
C ALA A 189 -14.95 -21.46 8.22
N TRP A 190 -15.95 -21.36 9.10
CA TRP A 190 -15.79 -21.04 10.51
C TRP A 190 -14.92 -22.05 11.28
N PRO A 191 -15.08 -23.38 11.13
CA PRO A 191 -14.28 -24.37 11.85
C PRO A 191 -12.77 -24.26 11.56
N SER A 192 -12.39 -24.03 10.30
CA SER A 192 -10.99 -23.89 9.88
C SER A 192 -10.32 -22.68 10.57
N LEU A 193 -11.03 -21.55 10.65
CA LEU A 193 -10.54 -20.35 11.34
C LEU A 193 -10.59 -20.51 12.87
N THR A 194 -11.53 -21.27 13.43
CA THR A 194 -11.57 -21.51 14.89
C THR A 194 -10.44 -22.43 15.36
N HIS A 195 -9.99 -23.37 14.54
CA HIS A 195 -8.90 -24.29 14.88
C HIS A 195 -7.50 -23.79 14.48
N ALA A 196 -7.42 -22.68 13.75
CA ALA A 196 -6.13 -22.04 13.45
C ALA A 196 -5.39 -21.69 14.75
N THR A 197 -4.15 -22.17 14.86
CA THR A 197 -3.17 -21.79 15.86
C THR A 197 -2.22 -20.78 15.25
N GLN A 198 -1.68 -19.85 16.04
CA GLN A 198 -0.65 -18.90 15.57
C GLN A 198 0.55 -19.69 15.03
N THR A 199 0.82 -19.57 13.73
CA THR A 199 2.10 -19.95 13.14
C THR A 199 3.04 -18.74 13.26
N PRO A 200 4.35 -18.90 13.55
CA PRO A 200 5.27 -17.78 13.80
C PRO A 200 5.61 -16.89 12.59
N GLN A 201 4.87 -16.96 11.50
CA GLN A 201 5.20 -16.24 10.27
C GLN A 201 4.15 -15.16 10.03
N LEU A 202 4.39 -13.97 10.59
CA LEU A 202 3.93 -12.64 10.17
C LEU A 202 4.48 -11.65 11.22
N GLN A 203 5.81 -11.57 11.32
CA GLN A 203 6.53 -10.67 12.22
C GLN A 203 7.39 -9.69 11.41
N HIS A 204 6.78 -8.93 10.50
CA HIS A 204 7.43 -7.72 9.97
C HIS A 204 6.32 -6.70 9.66
N PHE A 205 5.92 -5.98 10.70
CA PHE A 205 5.39 -4.61 10.68
C PHE A 205 5.89 -3.90 11.92
#